data_AF-A0AA91U169-F1
#
_entry.id   AF-A0AA91U169-F1
#
_cell.length_a   1.000
_cell.length_b   1.000
_cell.length_c   1.000
_cell.angle_alpha   90.00
_cell.angle_beta   90.00
_cell.angle_gamma   90.00
#
_symmetry.space_group_name_H-M   'P 1'
#
loop_
_entity.id
_entity.type
_entity.pdbx_description
1 polymer ?
#
loop_
_entity_poly.entity_id
_entity_poly.type
_entity_poly.pdbx_seq_one_letter_code
_entity_poly.pdbx_strand_id
1 'polypeptide(L)' 'MSDPHKQEKPEGMTLRETLSSVLWAALGVHSNKARERDFTKGKPSHFIIAGVLFTLLFILIIFGVVKGVLHLAGI' A
#
# COMPACT_ATOMS: atom_id res chain seq x y z
N MET A 1 39.01 25.28 5.53
CA MET A 1 37.89 24.98 4.63
C MET A 1 37.11 23.86 5.30
N SER A 2 35.90 24.12 5.75
CA SER A 2 35.08 23.16 6.49
C SER A 2 34.21 22.41 5.49
N ASP A 3 34.45 21.12 5.28
CA ASP A 3 33.55 20.24 4.52
C ASP A 3 32.75 19.36 5.51
N PRO A 4 31.45 19.60 5.70
CA PRO A 4 30.63 18.87 6.66
C PRO A 4 29.64 17.97 5.91
N HIS A 5 30.04 16.81 5.41
CA HIS A 5 29.07 15.76 5.07
C HIS A 5 29.57 14.40 5.58
N LYS A 6 29.10 14.09 6.79
CA LYS A 6 29.35 12.88 7.56
C LYS A 6 28.72 11.67 6.86
N GLN A 7 29.45 10.56 6.91
CA GLN A 7 29.07 9.22 6.48
C GLN A 7 27.79 8.73 7.20
N GLU A 8 26.88 8.08 6.49
CA GLU A 8 25.90 7.16 7.08
C GLU A 8 26.21 5.72 6.61
N LYS A 9 26.57 4.86 7.56
CA LYS A 9 26.66 3.41 7.38
C LYS A 9 25.22 2.86 7.32
N PRO A 10 24.93 1.80 6.55
CA PRO A 10 23.59 1.23 6.51
C PRO A 10 23.34 0.52 7.85
N GLU A 11 22.70 1.20 8.79
CA GLU A 11 22.14 0.54 9.96
C GLU A 11 21.04 -0.42 9.48
N GLY A 12 21.12 -1.68 9.90
CA GLY A 12 20.13 -2.69 9.54
C GLY A 12 18.76 -2.25 10.04
N MET A 13 17.75 -2.33 9.15
CA MET A 13 16.38 -1.95 9.45
C MET A 13 15.90 -2.66 10.71
N THR A 14 15.51 -1.89 11.71
CA THR A 14 14.99 -2.38 12.97
C THR A 14 13.67 -3.14 12.74
N LEU A 15 13.33 -4.10 13.60
CA LEU A 15 12.07 -4.85 13.47
C LEU A 15 10.82 -3.95 13.41
N ARG A 16 10.90 -2.79 14.05
CA ARG A 16 9.86 -1.76 14.01
C ARG A 16 9.74 -1.11 12.63
N GLU A 17 10.86 -0.79 12.00
CA GLU A 17 10.87 -0.24 10.64
C GLU A 17 10.38 -1.28 9.64
N THR A 18 10.77 -2.54 9.80
CA THR A 18 10.30 -3.64 8.97
C THR A 18 8.78 -3.83 9.09
N LEU A 19 8.21 -3.82 10.29
CA LEU A 19 6.76 -3.88 10.50
C LEU A 19 6.04 -2.65 9.92
N SER A 20 6.64 -1.46 10.07
CA SER A 20 6.10 -0.23 9.50
C SER A 20 6.08 -0.28 7.96
N SER A 21 7.10 -0.83 7.33
CA SER A 21 7.20 -0.99 5.88
C SER A 21 6.17 -1.99 5.34
N VAL A 22 5.97 -3.10 6.06
CA VAL A 22 4.95 -4.10 5.73
C VAL A 22 3.53 -3.52 5.82
N LEU A 23 3.28 -2.62 6.78
CA LEU A 23 2.00 -1.90 6.88
C LEU A 23 1.80 -0.91 5.73
N TRP A 24 2.82 -0.14 5.35
CA TRP A 24 2.75 0.77 4.20
C TRP A 24 2.52 0.03 2.88
N ALA A 25 3.14 -1.14 2.72
CA ALA A 25 2.93 -2.02 1.58
C ALA A 25 1.54 -2.66 1.55
N ALA A 26 0.99 -3.06 2.71
CA ALA A 26 -0.36 -3.62 2.81
C ALA A 26 -1.46 -2.59 2.51
N LEU A 27 -1.17 -1.31 2.73
CA LEU A 27 -2.04 -0.17 2.39
C LEU A 27 -1.98 0.25 0.91
N GLY A 28 -1.22 -0.47 0.07
CA GLY A 28 -1.12 -0.19 -1.37
C GLY A 28 -0.17 0.97 -1.73
N VAL A 29 0.61 1.47 -0.77
CA VAL A 29 1.57 2.56 -0.98
C VAL A 29 2.97 1.98 -0.82
N HIS A 30 3.47 1.38 -1.90
CA HIS A 30 4.91 1.48 -2.12
C HIS A 30 5.28 1.65 -3.59
N SER A 31 6.16 2.64 -3.79
CA SER A 31 6.90 2.99 -5.00
C SER A 31 6.22 3.97 -5.98
N ASN A 32 6.48 5.26 -5.70
CA ASN A 32 6.36 6.41 -6.61
C ASN A 32 7.00 6.14 -8.01
N LYS A 33 7.97 5.22 -8.08
CA LYS A 33 8.65 4.80 -9.33
C LYS A 33 7.72 4.05 -10.30
N ALA A 34 6.74 3.31 -9.78
CA ALA A 34 5.71 2.69 -10.62
C ALA A 34 4.78 3.77 -11.18
N ARG A 35 4.40 4.73 -10.32
CA ARG A 35 3.58 5.91 -10.69
C ARG A 35 4.23 6.75 -11.78
N GLU A 36 5.52 7.08 -11.68
CA GLU A 36 6.19 7.85 -12.73
C GLU A 36 6.15 7.14 -14.09
N ARG A 37 6.47 5.84 -14.15
CA ARG A 37 6.45 5.07 -15.40
C ARG A 37 5.05 4.99 -16.03
N ASP A 38 4.06 4.82 -15.17
CA ASP A 38 2.66 4.62 -15.52
C ASP A 38 1.96 5.91 -15.94
N PHE A 39 2.37 7.04 -15.37
CA PHE A 39 1.86 8.38 -15.73
C PHE A 39 2.63 9.01 -16.90
N THR A 40 3.85 8.55 -17.18
CA THR A 40 4.63 9.01 -18.35
C THR A 40 4.25 8.25 -19.64
N LYS A 41 3.77 7.01 -19.53
CA LYS A 41 3.41 6.16 -20.69
C LYS A 41 1.93 5.79 -20.81
N GLY A 42 1.14 5.91 -19.73
CA GLY A 42 -0.26 5.48 -19.69
C GLY A 42 -1.23 6.61 -19.34
N LYS A 43 -2.50 6.46 -19.74
CA LYS A 43 -3.56 7.42 -19.40
C LYS A 43 -3.99 7.24 -17.93
N PRO A 44 -4.04 8.32 -17.11
CA PRO A 44 -4.44 8.27 -15.69
C PRO A 44 -5.77 7.55 -15.43
N SER A 45 -6.68 7.57 -16.40
CA SER A 45 -8.00 6.93 -16.31
C SER A 45 -7.93 5.42 -16.00
N HIS A 46 -6.93 4.70 -16.49
CA HIS A 46 -6.82 3.25 -16.24
C HIS A 46 -6.49 2.95 -14.76
N PHE A 47 -5.66 3.78 -14.14
CA PHE A 47 -5.32 3.65 -12.72
C PHE A 47 -6.50 3.98 -11.81
N ILE A 48 -7.31 4.96 -12.19
CA ILE A 48 -8.54 5.32 -11.46
C ILE A 48 -9.55 4.18 -11.54
N ILE A 49 -9.79 3.62 -12.73
CA ILE A 49 -10.71 2.49 -12.91
C ILE A 49 -10.24 1.26 -12.12
N ALA A 50 -8.94 0.94 -12.18
CA ALA A 50 -8.35 -0.15 -11.41
C ALA A 50 -8.50 0.06 -9.90
N GLY A 51 -8.25 1.28 -9.41
CA GLY A 51 -8.44 1.64 -8.01
C GLY A 51 -9.90 1.52 -7.55
N VAL A 52 -10.84 2.01 -8.35
CA VAL A 52 -12.28 1.91 -8.05
C VAL A 52 -12.74 0.45 -8.01
N LEU A 53 -12.35 -0.36 -9.00
CA LEU A 53 -12.66 -1.80 -9.02
C LEU A 53 -12.08 -2.52 -7.79
N PHE A 54 -10.84 -2.23 -7.44
CA PHE A 54 -10.18 -2.79 -6.26
C PHE A 54 -10.93 -2.42 -4.97
N THR A 55 -11.31 -1.15 -4.80
CA THR A 55 -12.07 -0.69 -3.64
C THR A 55 -13.45 -1.35 -3.56
N LEU A 56 -14.17 -1.47 -4.68
CA LEU A 56 -15.46 -2.15 -4.71
C LEU A 56 -15.33 -3.62 -4.31
N LEU A 57 -14.34 -4.31 -4.85
CA LEU A 57 -14.04 -5.70 -4.51
C LEU A 57 -13.74 -5.84 -3.00
N PHE A 58 -12.92 -4.95 -2.45
CA PHE A 58 -12.58 -4.93 -1.03
C PHE A 58 -13.81 -4.77 -0.13
N ILE A 59 -14.73 -3.87 -0.49
CA ILE A 59 -15.99 -3.66 0.23
C ILE A 59 -16.85 -4.93 0.20
N LEU A 60 -16.96 -5.58 -0.97
CA LEU A 60 -17.73 -6.82 -1.09
C LEU A 60 -17.16 -7.94 -0.23
N ILE A 61 -15.84 -8.04 -0.15
CA ILE A 61 -15.16 -9.02 0.72
C ILE A 61 -15.51 -8.77 2.18
N ILE A 62 -15.37 -7.53 2.67
CA ILE A 62 -15.74 -7.19 4.05
C ILE A 62 -17.21 -7.48 4.31
N PHE A 63 -18.09 -7.09 3.39
CA PHE A 63 -19.52 -7.33 3.50
C PHE A 63 -19.84 -8.82 3.59
N GLY A 64 -19.23 -9.65 2.73
CA GLY A 64 -19.39 -11.10 2.74
C GLY A 64 -18.91 -11.72 4.05
N VAL A 65 -17.76 -11.28 4.56
CA VAL A 65 -17.24 -11.72 5.87
C VAL A 65 -18.21 -11.37 6.98
N VAL A 66 -18.69 -10.12 7.03
CA VAL A 66 -19.65 -9.67 8.06
C VAL A 66 -20.94 -10.48 7.99
N LYS A 67 -21.49 -10.70 6.79
CA LYS A 67 -22.70 -11.51 6.61
C LYS A 67 -22.47 -12.96 7.02
N GLY A 68 -21.31 -13.53 6.71
CA GLY A 68 -20.93 -14.88 7.16
C GLY A 68 -20.85 -14.97 8.68
N VAL A 69 -20.20 -14.00 9.34
CA VAL A 69 -20.12 -13.95 10.80
C VAL A 69 -21.50 -13.79 11.44
N LEU A 70 -22.36 -12.92 10.91
CA LEU A 70 -23.73 -12.75 11.42
C LEU A 70 -24.55 -14.04 11.29
N HIS A 71 -24.46 -14.69 10.12
CA HIS A 71 -25.14 -15.96 9.89
C HIS A 71 -24.69 -17.05 10.86
N LEU A 72 -23.38 -17.13 11.14
CA LEU A 72 -22.80 -18.06 12.12
C LEU A 72 -23.17 -17.69 13.57
N ALA A 73 -23.38 -16.41 13.85
CA ALA A 73 -23.84 -15.93 15.16
C ALA A 73 -25.35 -16.14 15.37
N GLY A 74 -26.09 -16.60 14.35
CA GLY A 74 -27.52 -16.88 14.44
C GLY A 74 -28.43 -15.65 14.40
N ILE A 75 -27.93 -14.53 13.86
CA ILE A 75 -28.68 -13.27 13.64
C ILE A 75 -29.05 -13.14 12.16
#